data_AF-A0A920RSS5-F1
#
_entry.id   AF-A0A920RSS5-F1
#
_cell.length_a   1.000
_cell.length_b   1.000
_cell.length_c   1.000
_cell.angle_alpha   90.00
_cell.angle_beta   90.00
_cell.angle_gamma   90.00
#
_symmetry.space_group_name_H-M   'P 1'
#
loop_
_entity.id
_entity.type
_entity.pdbx_description
1 polymer ?
#
loop_
_entity_poly.entity_id
_entity_poly.type
_entity_poly.pdbx_seq_one_letter_code
_entity_poly.pdbx_strand_id
1 'polypeptide(L)' 'MTLLKAKLLDSEIEKKDAEQAENRKVMVGSGDRSEKIRTYNFPQNRITDHRIEMSIHSLDSFLDGDIEGKDLCSA' A
#
# COMPACT_ATOMS: atom_id res chain seq x y z
N MET A 1 -30.79 12.94 -28.52
CA MET A 1 -30.62 12.16 -27.26
C MET A 1 -29.17 11.69 -27.04
N THR A 2 -28.16 12.44 -27.47
CA THR A 2 -26.74 12.05 -27.32
C THR A 2 -26.05 12.85 -26.22
N LEU A 3 -26.28 14.17 -26.19
CA LEU A 3 -25.75 15.08 -25.17
C LEU A 3 -26.19 14.74 -23.74
N LEU A 4 -27.45 14.35 -23.55
CA LEU A 4 -27.97 14.04 -22.21
C LEU A 4 -27.31 12.78 -21.63
N LYS A 5 -27.11 11.76 -22.48
CA LYS A 5 -26.46 10.50 -22.10
C LYS A 5 -24.97 10.71 -21.82
N ALA A 6 -24.29 11.54 -22.61
CA ALA A 6 -22.90 11.92 -22.37
C ALA A 6 -22.74 12.60 -21.01
N LYS A 7 -23.55 13.63 -20.71
CA LYS A 7 -23.51 14.33 -19.42
C LYS A 7 -23.79 13.43 -18.22
N LEU A 8 -24.72 12.48 -18.34
CA LEU A 8 -25.00 11.53 -17.28
C LEU A 8 -23.78 10.64 -17.00
N LEU A 9 -23.15 10.13 -18.07
CA LEU A 9 -22.00 9.26 -17.98
C LEU A 9 -20.76 9.99 -17.42
N ASP A 10 -20.54 11.24 -17.83
CA ASP A 10 -19.47 12.08 -17.26
C ASP A 10 -19.66 12.25 -15.75
N SER A 11 -20.89 12.51 -15.29
CA SER A 11 -21.18 12.64 -13.87
C SER A 11 -20.95 11.36 -13.05
N GLU A 12 -21.13 10.19 -13.66
CA GLU A 12 -20.86 8.90 -13.02
C GLU A 12 -19.36 8.60 -12.95
N ILE A 13 -18.60 8.96 -13.98
CA ILE A 13 -17.15 8.84 -13.99
C ILE A 13 -16.54 9.75 -12.92
N GLU A 14 -16.96 11.02 -12.87
CA GLU A 14 -16.48 11.96 -11.85
C GLU A 14 -16.72 11.46 -10.42
N LYS A 15 -17.90 10.85 -10.17
CA LYS A 15 -18.19 10.24 -8.86
C LYS A 15 -17.27 9.07 -8.54
N LYS A 16 -17.05 8.15 -9.50
CA LYS A 16 -16.14 7.01 -9.32
C LYS A 16 -14.70 7.46 -9.08
N ASP A 17 -14.25 8.46 -9.83
CA ASP A 17 -12.90 8.99 -9.69
C ASP A 17 -12.73 9.69 -8.33
N ALA A 18 -13.74 10.42 -7.87
CA ALA A 18 -13.75 11.01 -6.53
C ALA A 18 -13.70 9.94 -5.43
N GLU A 19 -14.50 8.88 -5.52
CA GLU A 19 -14.46 7.75 -4.58
C GLU A 19 -13.09 7.05 -4.57
N GLN A 20 -12.50 6.81 -5.74
CA GLN A 20 -11.16 6.23 -5.85
C GLN A 20 -10.09 7.14 -5.29
N ALA A 21 -10.19 8.45 -5.52
CA ALA A 21 -9.25 9.43 -5.00
C ALA A 21 -9.29 9.49 -3.47
N GLU A 22 -10.49 9.48 -2.88
CA GLU A 22 -10.66 9.41 -1.42
C GLU A 22 -10.11 8.11 -0.85
N ASN A 23 -10.45 6.95 -1.43
CA ASN A 23 -9.91 5.67 -1.00
C ASN A 23 -8.36 5.63 -1.08
N ARG A 24 -7.78 6.21 -2.14
CA ARG A 24 -6.32 6.31 -2.29
C ARG A 24 -5.70 7.20 -1.21
N LYS A 25 -6.30 8.35 -0.91
CA LYS A 25 -5.83 9.23 0.18
C LYS A 25 -5.81 8.48 1.51
N VAL A 26 -6.85 7.71 1.81
CA VAL A 26 -6.91 6.90 3.04
C VAL A 26 -5.81 5.82 3.06
N MET A 27 -5.56 5.14 1.94
CA MET A 27 -4.53 4.09 1.88
C MET A 27 -3.10 4.62 1.96
N VAL A 28 -2.83 5.79 1.38
CA VAL A 28 -1.49 6.39 1.34
C VAL A 28 -1.18 7.20 2.62
N GLY A 29 -2.21 7.71 3.30
CA GLY A 29 -2.06 8.54 4.49
C GLY A 29 -1.47 9.93 4.18
N SER A 30 -0.81 10.53 5.17
CA SER A 30 -0.16 11.85 5.02
C SER A 30 1.24 11.76 4.40
N GLY A 31 1.79 10.55 4.30
CA GLY A 31 3.16 10.31 3.82
C GLY A 31 4.23 10.75 4.83
N ASP A 32 3.86 11.10 6.06
CA ASP A 32 4.82 11.44 7.11
C ASP A 32 5.60 10.19 7.58
N ARG A 33 6.84 10.42 8.03
CA ARG A 33 7.73 9.37 8.55
C ARG A 33 7.19 8.72 9.83
N SER A 34 6.27 9.38 10.53
CA SER A 34 5.59 8.84 11.71
C SER A 34 4.58 7.74 11.37
N GLU A 35 3.96 7.80 10.19
CA GLU A 35 2.96 6.83 9.70
C GLU A 35 3.60 5.65 8.95
N LYS A 36 4.92 5.50 9.01
CA LYS A 36 5.64 4.43 8.29
C LYS A 36 5.23 3.05 8.81
N ILE A 37 4.86 2.16 7.89
CA ILE A 37 4.53 0.77 8.21
C ILE A 37 5.80 -0.07 8.47
N ARG A 38 6.86 0.13 7.68
CA ARG A 38 8.13 -0.60 7.79
C ARG A 38 9.33 0.34 7.72
N THR A 39 10.43 -0.01 8.38
CA THR A 39 11.74 0.65 8.24
C THR A 39 12.75 -0.35 7.71
N TYR A 40 13.38 -0.02 6.59
CA TYR A 40 14.48 -0.77 5.99
C TYR A 40 15.80 -0.11 6.37
N ASN A 41 16.70 -0.86 7.02
CA ASN A 41 17.99 -0.37 7.50
C ASN A 41 19.13 -1.12 6.80
N PHE A 42 19.59 -0.56 5.67
CA PHE A 42 20.64 -1.12 4.83
C PHE A 42 21.99 -1.39 5.53
N PRO A 43 22.58 -0.46 6.32
CA PRO A 43 23.88 -0.73 6.96
C PRO A 43 23.84 -1.84 8.03
N GLN A 44 22.65 -2.19 8.54
CA GLN A 44 22.46 -3.27 9.52
C GLN A 44 21.69 -4.47 8.95
N ASN A 45 21.44 -4.48 7.63
CA ASN A 45 20.67 -5.48 6.91
C ASN A 45 19.34 -5.87 7.62
N ARG A 46 18.64 -4.90 8.24
CA ARG A 46 17.47 -5.16 9.10
C ARG A 46 16.20 -4.49 8.59
N ILE A 47 15.08 -5.19 8.69
CA ILE A 47 13.73 -4.68 8.45
C ILE A 47 12.97 -4.68 9.77
N THR A 48 12.30 -3.58 10.08
CA THR A 48 11.42 -3.46 11.25
C THR A 48 10.01 -3.15 10.78
N ASP A 49 9.04 -3.98 11.14
CA ASP A 49 7.62 -3.75 10.90
C ASP A 49 7.01 -3.11 12.16
N HIS A 50 6.44 -1.92 12.02
CA HIS A 50 5.87 -1.15 13.14
C HIS A 50 4.42 -1.55 13.44
N ARG A 51 3.79 -2.39 12.61
CA ARG A 51 2.43 -2.88 12.85
C ARG A 51 2.41 -4.01 13.88
N ILE A 52 3.48 -4.82 13.92
CA ILE A 52 3.62 -6.00 14.78
C ILE A 52 4.85 -5.87 15.71
N GLU A 53 5.62 -4.78 15.61
CA GLU A 53 6.86 -4.53 16.35
C GLU A 53 7.93 -5.64 16.17
N MET A 54 7.89 -6.34 15.03
CA MET A 54 8.82 -7.42 14.71
C MET A 54 10.02 -6.90 13.91
N SER A 55 11.19 -7.49 14.17
CA SER A 55 12.42 -7.17 13.43
C SER A 55 13.07 -8.41 12.82
N ILE A 56 13.45 -8.30 11.54
CA ILE A 56 14.07 -9.37 10.74
C ILE A 56 15.45 -8.87 10.28
N HIS A 57 16.49 -9.70 10.40
CA HIS A 57 17.89 -9.35 10.10
C HIS A 57 18.37 -9.83 8.71
N SER A 58 17.42 -10.09 7.81
CA SER A 58 17.65 -10.67 6.48
C SER A 58 17.05 -9.76 5.40
N LEU A 59 17.55 -8.53 5.28
CA LEU A 59 17.00 -7.56 4.33
C LEU A 59 17.30 -7.93 2.87
N ASP A 60 18.47 -8.49 2.56
CA ASP A 60 18.79 -8.95 1.20
C ASP A 60 17.82 -10.04 0.71
N SER A 61 17.60 -11.09 1.50
CA SER A 61 16.66 -12.17 1.15
C SER A 61 15.23 -11.67 0.99
N PHE A 62 14.82 -10.69 1.79
CA PHE A 62 13.49 -10.08 1.70
C PHE A 62 13.34 -9.22 0.43
N LEU A 63 14.40 -8.51 0.03
CA LEU A 63 14.41 -7.74 -1.22
C LEU A 63 14.43 -8.64 -2.46
N ASP A 64 15.08 -9.80 -2.37
CA ASP A 64 15.14 -10.80 -3.43
C ASP A 64 13.82 -11.59 -3.61
N GLY A 65 12.79 -11.28 -2.83
CA GLY A 65 11.43 -11.80 -3.01
C GLY A 65 11.06 -12.95 -2.07
N ASP A 66 11.92 -13.30 -1.10
CA ASP A 66 11.61 -14.26 -0.04
C ASP A 66 10.76 -13.60 1.09
N ILE A 67 9.71 -12.90 0.67
CA ILE A 67 8.79 -12.12 1.52
C ILE A 67 7.74 -13.05 2.14
N GLU A 68 7.43 -14.14 1.44
CA GLU A 68 6.61 -15.24 1.91
C GLU A 68 7.56 -16.37 2.31
N GLY A 69 8.02 -16.34 3.56
CA GLY A 69 8.52 -17.57 4.16
C GLY A 69 7.46 -18.65 3.93
N LYS A 70 7.88 -19.82 3.45
CA LYS A 70 7.08 -21.05 3.25
C LYS A 70 6.27 -21.51 4.49
N ASP A 71 6.16 -20.70 5.53
CA ASP A 71 5.71 -21.05 6.86
C ASP A 71 4.42 -20.32 7.28
N LEU A 72 3.78 -19.52 6.40
CA LEU A 72 2.48 -18.89 6.70
C LEU A 72 1.29 -19.41 5.87
N CYS A 73 1.53 -20.28 4.87
CA CYS A 73 0.47 -20.93 4.09
C CYS A 73 0.62 -22.46 4.13
N SER A 74 0.61 -23.02 5.34
CA SER A 74 0.31 -24.44 5.57
C SER A 74 -0.59 -24.58 6.79
N ALA A 75 -1.78 -24.00 6.72
CA ALA A 75 -2.96 -24.36 7.51
C ALA A 75 -4.20 -23.70 6.90
#